data_AF-A0A2V7B105-F1
#
_entry.id   AF-A0A2V7B105-F1
#
_cell.length_a   1.000
_cell.length_b   1.000
_cell.length_c   1.000
_cell.angle_alpha   90.00
_cell.angle_beta   90.00
_cell.angle_gamma   90.00
#
_symmetry.space_group_name_H-M   'P 1'
#
loop_
_entity.id
_entity.type
_entity.pdbx_description
1 polymer ?
#
loop_
_entity_poly.entity_id
_entity_poly.type
_entity_poly.pdbx_seq_one_letter_code
_entity_poly.pdbx_strand_id
1 'polypeptide(L)'
;MGRSDTVHGRSRGDVRRHPALFPHGGAFGRGPPAPHESRLREKAVKVAIHQPHYLPWLGYLAKWAEADVFVFLDTVQFEKNGWQNRNRIKTAAGPQWLTVPVRARLGTAIADVAIDTAQPWARRHLRAIELAYRRAAGWAGYGEDLRAFYSRPWGELAALAVANARWLASALGIATPSRLASELTVTATDPTERLVEICRAVGGTTYLAGRDGVQYMDLKRFRHAGLEVRAQAYEPPIYPQLHGPFVPALSGLDLLLSNPLSALAILRRGDTWAPLGP
;
A
#
# COMPACT_ATOMS: atom_id res chain seq x y z
N MET A 1 -12.11 68.10 26.00
CA MET A 1 -11.50 67.44 27.18
C MET A 1 -10.14 66.91 26.74
N GLY A 2 -8.98 67.16 27.33
CA GLY A 2 -8.58 67.53 28.70
C GLY A 2 -7.30 66.69 28.96
N ARG A 3 -6.10 67.30 29.02
CA ARG A 3 -5.33 67.56 30.28
C ARG A 3 -5.09 66.28 31.12
N SER A 4 -3.93 65.94 31.69
CA SER A 4 -2.67 66.66 31.99
C SER A 4 -1.67 65.61 32.58
N ASP A 5 -0.33 65.75 32.65
CA ASP A 5 0.58 66.83 32.19
C ASP A 5 2.07 66.36 32.04
N THR A 6 2.95 67.35 31.89
CA THR A 6 4.43 67.41 32.02
C THR A 6 4.98 66.93 33.40
N VAL A 7 6.31 66.71 33.63
CA VAL A 7 7.31 67.74 34.02
C VAL A 7 8.75 67.16 34.16
N HIS A 8 9.74 67.82 33.51
CA HIS A 8 11.18 68.06 33.85
C HIS A 8 12.14 66.88 34.21
N GLY A 9 13.47 66.95 33.97
CA GLY A 9 14.29 67.95 33.25
C GLY A 9 15.78 67.94 33.69
N ARG A 10 16.69 68.56 32.89
CA ARG A 10 18.03 69.16 33.23
C ARG A 10 19.09 68.27 33.95
N SER A 11 20.42 68.39 33.79
CA SER A 11 21.31 69.23 32.96
C SER A 11 22.81 68.89 33.19
N ARG A 12 23.63 68.86 32.11
CA ARG A 12 25.09 69.19 32.01
C ARG A 12 26.17 68.46 32.86
N GLY A 13 27.39 68.40 32.29
CA GLY A 13 28.65 67.96 32.92
C GLY A 13 29.43 66.99 32.01
N ASP A 14 30.15 67.41 30.95
CA ASP A 14 31.34 68.28 30.82
C ASP A 14 32.70 67.55 30.94
N VAL A 15 33.45 67.58 29.82
CA VAL A 15 34.92 67.79 29.73
C VAL A 15 35.98 66.64 29.85
N ARG A 16 36.77 66.53 28.75
CA ARG A 16 38.23 66.24 28.60
C ARG A 16 38.84 64.81 28.48
N ARG A 17 39.59 64.68 27.36
CA ARG A 17 40.98 64.16 27.14
C ARG A 17 41.24 62.73 26.59
N HIS A 18 42.02 62.73 25.49
CA HIS A 18 42.90 61.69 24.90
C HIS A 18 43.94 61.10 25.90
N PRO A 19 44.75 60.05 25.55
CA PRO A 19 44.94 59.36 24.25
C PRO A 19 44.94 57.79 24.28
N ALA A 20 45.28 57.22 23.11
CA ALA A 20 45.53 55.83 22.69
C ALA A 20 46.09 54.80 23.70
N LEU A 21 45.78 53.52 23.44
CA LEU A 21 46.65 52.34 23.65
C LEU A 21 46.13 51.12 22.86
N PHE A 22 46.99 50.47 22.07
CA PHE A 22 46.76 49.10 21.57
C PHE A 22 47.28 48.09 22.59
N PRO A 23 46.70 46.88 22.65
CA PRO A 23 47.56 45.70 22.66
C PRO A 23 47.09 44.57 21.71
N HIS A 24 48.06 43.73 21.30
CA HIS A 24 47.84 42.53 20.50
C HIS A 24 47.18 41.40 21.30
N GLY A 25 46.48 40.48 20.60
CA GLY A 25 46.23 39.12 21.10
C GLY A 25 45.05 38.40 20.43
N GLY A 26 45.26 37.15 20.01
CA GLY A 26 44.16 36.22 19.70
C GLY A 26 43.98 35.81 18.23
N ALA A 27 44.90 35.02 17.69
CA ALA A 27 44.66 34.29 16.45
C ALA A 27 43.69 33.12 16.70
N PHE A 28 42.42 33.26 16.33
CA PHE A 28 41.48 32.14 16.25
C PHE A 28 41.44 31.59 14.83
N GLY A 29 42.01 30.40 14.65
CA GLY A 29 42.01 29.71 13.37
C GLY A 29 40.59 29.37 12.93
N ARG A 30 40.20 29.84 11.74
CA ARG A 30 39.04 29.28 11.04
C ARG A 30 39.45 27.92 10.48
N GLY A 31 39.13 26.86 11.20
CA GLY A 31 39.11 25.52 10.62
C GLY A 31 38.18 25.49 9.40
N PRO A 32 38.39 24.56 8.44
CA PRO A 32 37.48 24.42 7.31
C PRO A 32 36.06 24.18 7.83
N PRO A 33 35.02 24.75 7.21
CA PRO A 33 33.65 24.50 7.61
C PRO A 33 33.39 22.99 7.53
N ALA A 34 32.78 22.42 8.57
CA ALA A 34 32.37 21.02 8.57
C ALA A 34 31.53 20.75 7.31
N PRO A 35 31.71 19.59 6.65
CA PRO A 35 30.99 19.29 5.42
C PRO A 35 29.49 19.39 5.68
N HIS A 36 28.85 20.27 4.93
CA HIS A 36 27.43 20.55 5.05
C HIS A 36 26.64 19.26 4.79
N GLU A 37 26.09 18.63 5.84
CA GLU A 37 25.27 17.42 5.76
C GLU A 37 23.89 17.68 5.11
N SER A 38 23.85 18.44 4.02
CA SER A 38 22.73 18.42 3.08
C SER A 38 22.80 17.18 2.19
N ARG A 39 22.81 15.99 2.82
CA ARG A 39 22.06 14.90 2.21
C ARG A 39 20.60 15.31 2.35
N LEU A 40 20.03 15.75 1.22
CA LEU A 40 18.60 15.53 0.97
C LEU A 40 18.32 14.10 1.43
N ARG A 41 17.48 13.92 2.46
CA ARG A 41 17.05 12.57 2.84
C ARG A 41 16.33 12.03 1.62
N GLU A 42 16.94 11.07 0.92
CA GLU A 42 16.29 10.38 -0.18
C GLU A 42 14.93 9.92 0.33
N LYS A 43 13.87 10.35 -0.36
CA LYS A 43 12.51 10.11 0.10
C LYS A 43 12.33 8.60 0.20
N ALA A 44 12.05 8.10 1.41
CA ALA A 44 11.85 6.68 1.61
C ALA A 44 10.77 6.16 0.65
N VAL A 45 11.11 5.11 -0.10
CA VAL A 45 10.24 4.46 -1.09
C VAL A 45 9.70 3.18 -0.47
N LYS A 46 8.40 3.18 -0.16
CA LYS A 46 7.71 2.02 0.40
C LYS A 46 7.30 1.05 -0.70
N VAL A 47 7.79 -0.19 -0.62
CA VAL A 47 7.47 -1.27 -1.57
C VAL A 47 6.60 -2.32 -0.88
N ALA A 48 5.41 -2.55 -1.42
CA ALA A 48 4.59 -3.69 -1.05
C ALA A 48 4.73 -4.79 -2.10
N ILE A 49 4.99 -6.03 -1.67
CA ILE A 49 5.03 -7.20 -2.55
C ILE A 49 3.91 -8.16 -2.11
N HIS A 50 3.18 -8.73 -3.08
CA HIS A 50 2.19 -9.77 -2.82
C HIS A 50 1.86 -10.57 -4.08
N GLN A 51 1.61 -11.86 -3.95
CA GLN A 51 0.98 -12.68 -5.00
C GLN A 51 -0.28 -11.99 -5.60
N PRO A 52 -0.56 -12.14 -6.90
CA PRO A 52 -1.78 -11.62 -7.49
C PRO A 52 -3.00 -12.43 -7.01
N HIS A 53 -3.96 -11.75 -6.39
CA HIS A 53 -5.17 -12.36 -5.83
C HIS A 53 -6.42 -11.88 -6.57
N TYR A 54 -7.28 -12.82 -6.96
CA TYR A 54 -8.58 -12.52 -7.54
C TYR A 54 -9.52 -11.88 -6.48
N LEU A 55 -10.14 -10.75 -6.81
CA LEU A 55 -11.05 -10.01 -5.94
C LEU A 55 -10.44 -9.70 -4.57
N PRO A 56 -9.27 -9.05 -4.45
CA PRO A 56 -8.48 -8.96 -3.22
C PRO A 56 -9.27 -8.38 -2.03
N TRP A 57 -8.91 -8.81 -0.81
CA TRP A 57 -9.55 -8.36 0.43
C TRP A 57 -8.98 -7.02 0.91
N LEU A 58 -9.58 -6.46 1.97
CA LEU A 58 -9.25 -5.12 2.48
C LEU A 58 -7.78 -4.95 2.86
N GLY A 59 -7.21 -5.78 3.75
CA GLY A 59 -5.79 -5.66 4.13
C GLY A 59 -4.80 -5.71 2.96
N TYR A 60 -5.09 -6.46 1.90
CA TYR A 60 -4.30 -6.47 0.66
C TYR A 60 -4.30 -5.09 -0.02
N LEU A 61 -5.49 -4.51 -0.18
CA LEU A 61 -5.70 -3.21 -0.80
C LEU A 61 -5.18 -2.06 0.10
N ALA A 62 -5.28 -2.22 1.41
CA ALA A 62 -4.77 -1.26 2.39
C ALA A 62 -3.22 -1.22 2.37
N LYS A 63 -2.56 -2.39 2.31
CA LYS A 63 -1.11 -2.51 2.04
C LYS A 63 -0.69 -1.85 0.74
N TRP A 64 -1.51 -1.96 -0.32
CA TRP A 64 -1.26 -1.25 -1.58
C TRP A 64 -1.44 0.27 -1.39
N ALA A 65 -2.49 0.72 -0.70
CA ALA A 65 -2.78 2.13 -0.44
C ALA A 65 -1.75 2.86 0.44
N GLU A 66 -0.92 2.12 1.19
CA GLU A 66 0.23 2.63 1.96
C GLU A 66 1.54 2.63 1.16
N ALA A 67 1.68 1.82 0.10
CA ALA A 67 2.92 1.73 -0.67
C ALA A 67 3.11 2.91 -1.65
N ASP A 68 4.36 3.21 -1.99
CA ASP A 68 4.73 4.05 -3.14
C ASP A 68 4.82 3.20 -4.43
N VAL A 69 5.14 1.91 -4.32
CA VAL A 69 5.11 0.92 -5.43
C VAL A 69 4.55 -0.42 -4.94
N PHE A 70 3.65 -1.03 -5.72
CA PHE A 70 3.15 -2.39 -5.47
C PHE A 70 3.67 -3.39 -6.52
N VAL A 71 4.23 -4.52 -6.09
CA VAL A 71 4.70 -5.58 -7.00
C VAL A 71 3.86 -6.83 -6.83
N PHE A 72 3.21 -7.25 -7.92
CA PHE A 72 2.54 -8.53 -8.01
C PHE A 72 3.58 -9.65 -8.15
N LEU A 73 3.68 -10.50 -7.14
CA LEU A 73 4.59 -11.64 -7.10
C LEU A 73 3.97 -12.83 -7.84
N ASP A 74 3.95 -12.75 -9.16
CA ASP A 74 3.40 -13.74 -10.09
C ASP A 74 4.34 -14.92 -10.39
N THR A 75 5.64 -14.75 -10.12
CA THR A 75 6.72 -15.73 -10.35
C THR A 75 6.82 -16.84 -9.31
N VAL A 76 6.04 -16.80 -8.22
CA VAL A 76 6.03 -17.87 -7.20
C VAL A 76 4.96 -18.92 -7.48
N GLN A 77 5.09 -20.07 -6.82
CA GLN A 77 4.17 -21.20 -6.98
C GLN A 77 2.72 -20.85 -6.61
N PHE A 78 1.78 -21.38 -7.39
CA PHE A 78 0.35 -21.35 -7.13
C PHE A 78 -0.06 -22.23 -5.92
N GLU A 79 -0.92 -21.68 -5.08
CA GLU A 79 -1.44 -22.30 -3.87
C GLU A 79 -2.88 -22.78 -4.09
N LYS A 80 -3.04 -24.10 -4.24
CA LYS A 80 -4.38 -24.71 -4.33
C LYS A 80 -5.18 -24.41 -3.07
N ASN A 81 -6.42 -23.94 -3.26
CA ASN A 81 -7.32 -23.47 -2.20
C ASN A 81 -6.85 -22.17 -1.49
N GLY A 82 -5.83 -21.48 -1.98
CA GLY A 82 -5.46 -20.14 -1.51
C GLY A 82 -6.48 -19.06 -1.91
N TRP A 83 -6.07 -17.80 -1.80
CA TRP A 83 -6.85 -16.62 -2.24
C TRP A 83 -6.56 -16.20 -3.69
N GLN A 84 -5.57 -16.83 -4.33
CA GLN A 84 -5.11 -16.49 -5.68
C GLN A 84 -6.23 -16.61 -6.72
N ASN A 85 -7.04 -17.67 -6.67
CA ASN A 85 -8.14 -17.92 -7.59
C ASN A 85 -9.55 -17.77 -6.99
N ARG A 86 -9.69 -17.30 -5.74
CA ARG A 86 -11.01 -17.21 -5.08
C ARG A 86 -11.08 -16.18 -3.95
N ASN A 87 -12.25 -15.56 -3.80
CA ASN A 87 -12.60 -14.77 -2.63
C ASN A 87 -14.11 -14.90 -2.33
N ARG A 88 -14.59 -14.24 -1.27
CA ARG A 88 -15.99 -14.25 -0.84
C ARG A 88 -16.66 -12.91 -1.10
N ILE A 89 -17.93 -12.98 -1.48
CA ILE A 89 -18.88 -11.86 -1.47
C ILE A 89 -19.96 -12.10 -0.41
N LYS A 90 -20.68 -11.06 -0.01
CA LYS A 90 -21.83 -11.18 0.90
C LYS A 90 -23.13 -11.31 0.11
N THR A 91 -23.96 -12.26 0.48
CA THR A 91 -25.30 -12.48 -0.10
C THR A 91 -26.36 -12.48 1.00
N ALA A 92 -27.64 -12.50 0.62
CA ALA A 92 -28.74 -12.66 1.57
C ALA A 92 -28.69 -14.00 2.36
N ALA A 93 -28.00 -15.02 1.83
CA ALA A 93 -27.75 -16.30 2.50
C ALA A 93 -26.41 -16.35 3.26
N GLY A 94 -25.73 -15.20 3.41
CA GLY A 94 -24.41 -15.11 4.03
C GLY A 94 -23.25 -15.12 3.02
N PRO A 95 -22.02 -15.42 3.46
CA PRO A 95 -20.81 -15.30 2.63
C PRO A 95 -20.73 -16.41 1.57
N GLN A 96 -20.63 -16.04 0.30
CA GLN A 96 -20.54 -16.96 -0.82
C GLN A 96 -19.15 -16.89 -1.48
N TRP A 97 -18.52 -18.04 -1.69
CA TRP A 97 -17.29 -18.13 -2.48
C TRP A 97 -17.54 -17.88 -3.97
N LEU A 98 -16.64 -17.12 -4.58
CA LEU A 98 -16.45 -17.02 -6.03
C LEU A 98 -15.10 -17.65 -6.34
N THR A 99 -15.08 -18.77 -7.06
CA THR A 99 -13.87 -19.55 -7.35
C THR A 99 -13.68 -19.66 -8.85
N VAL A 100 -12.60 -19.05 -9.36
CA VAL A 100 -12.15 -19.21 -10.74
C VAL A 100 -11.62 -20.63 -10.88
N PRO A 101 -12.17 -21.47 -11.77
CA PRO A 101 -11.68 -22.82 -11.98
C PRO A 101 -10.38 -22.75 -12.78
N VAL A 102 -9.37 -23.49 -12.35
CA VAL A 102 -8.01 -23.42 -12.91
C VAL A 102 -7.42 -24.81 -13.10
N ARG A 103 -6.48 -24.92 -14.03
CA ARG A 103 -5.71 -26.13 -14.34
C ARG A 103 -4.26 -25.88 -13.94
N ALA A 104 -3.85 -26.42 -12.79
CA ALA A 104 -2.50 -26.27 -12.26
C ALA A 104 -1.99 -27.61 -11.70
N ARG A 105 -0.69 -27.87 -11.90
CA ARG A 105 0.06 -28.96 -11.23
C ARG A 105 0.86 -28.39 -10.05
N LEU A 106 1.33 -29.25 -9.15
CA LEU A 106 2.29 -28.84 -8.12
C LEU A 106 3.52 -28.18 -8.77
N GLY A 107 4.01 -27.09 -8.20
CA GLY A 107 5.15 -26.34 -8.74
C GLY A 107 4.84 -25.36 -9.89
N THR A 108 3.59 -25.26 -10.38
CA THR A 108 3.22 -24.25 -11.40
C THR A 108 3.33 -22.85 -10.80
N ALA A 109 4.05 -21.92 -11.46
CA ALA A 109 4.06 -20.51 -11.04
C ALA A 109 2.70 -19.85 -11.34
N ILE A 110 2.29 -18.84 -10.57
CA ILE A 110 0.97 -18.21 -10.71
C ILE A 110 0.79 -17.59 -12.11
N ALA A 111 1.88 -17.08 -12.71
CA ALA A 111 1.92 -16.59 -14.09
C ALA A 111 1.49 -17.64 -15.14
N ASP A 112 1.74 -18.93 -14.90
CA ASP A 112 1.50 -20.04 -15.84
C ASP A 112 0.19 -20.80 -15.55
N VAL A 113 -0.68 -20.30 -14.67
CA VAL A 113 -1.91 -20.99 -14.27
C VAL A 113 -3.06 -20.67 -15.23
N ALA A 114 -3.32 -21.61 -16.14
CA ALA A 114 -4.46 -21.57 -17.05
C ALA A 114 -5.81 -21.70 -16.33
N ILE A 115 -6.79 -20.94 -16.81
CA ILE A 115 -8.20 -20.98 -16.39
C ILE A 115 -8.93 -22.10 -17.15
N ASP A 116 -9.82 -22.82 -16.46
CA ASP A 116 -10.70 -23.81 -17.08
C ASP A 116 -11.88 -23.13 -17.79
N THR A 117 -11.62 -22.63 -19.01
CA THR A 117 -12.57 -21.88 -19.85
C THR A 117 -13.78 -22.68 -20.32
N ALA A 118 -13.76 -24.02 -20.19
CA ALA A 118 -14.92 -24.87 -20.45
C ALA A 118 -16.08 -24.61 -19.47
N GLN A 119 -15.80 -24.04 -18.30
CA GLN A 119 -16.81 -23.70 -17.31
C GLN A 119 -17.32 -22.26 -17.46
N PRO A 120 -18.64 -21.99 -17.33
CA PRO A 120 -19.21 -20.65 -17.38
C PRO A 120 -19.02 -19.90 -16.05
N TRP A 121 -17.78 -19.86 -15.53
CA TRP A 121 -17.46 -19.27 -14.23
C TRP A 121 -17.70 -17.75 -14.21
N ALA A 122 -17.27 -17.02 -15.25
CA ALA A 122 -17.42 -15.56 -15.31
C ALA A 122 -18.90 -15.14 -15.27
N ARG A 123 -19.75 -15.83 -16.05
CA ARG A 123 -21.21 -15.64 -16.03
C ARG A 123 -21.84 -15.96 -14.66
N ARG A 124 -21.36 -17.02 -13.98
CA ARG A 124 -21.81 -17.36 -12.62
C ARG A 124 -21.40 -16.28 -11.60
N HIS A 125 -20.17 -15.78 -11.69
CA HIS A 125 -19.64 -14.76 -10.79
C HIS A 125 -20.35 -13.43 -10.97
N LEU A 126 -20.50 -12.96 -12.21
CA LEU A 126 -21.27 -11.74 -12.52
C LEU A 126 -22.70 -11.82 -11.97
N ARG A 127 -23.43 -12.91 -12.27
CA ARG A 127 -24.81 -13.10 -11.77
C ARG A 127 -24.90 -13.08 -10.24
N ALA A 128 -23.93 -13.68 -9.55
CA ALA A 128 -23.88 -13.67 -8.10
C ALA A 128 -23.61 -12.26 -7.53
N ILE A 129 -22.68 -11.52 -8.15
CA ILE A 129 -22.36 -10.13 -7.80
C ILE A 129 -23.57 -9.21 -8.06
N GLU A 130 -24.24 -9.35 -9.21
CA GLU A 130 -25.48 -8.62 -9.53
C GLU A 130 -26.58 -8.90 -8.51
N LEU A 131 -26.83 -10.17 -8.18
CA LEU A 131 -27.86 -10.53 -7.20
C LEU A 131 -27.54 -9.97 -5.80
N ALA A 132 -26.27 -10.01 -5.40
CA ALA A 132 -25.80 -9.50 -4.12
C ALA A 132 -25.84 -7.98 -4.02
N TYR A 133 -25.46 -7.25 -5.08
CA TYR A 133 -25.13 -5.83 -4.98
C TYR A 133 -25.91 -4.89 -5.91
N ARG A 134 -26.86 -5.35 -6.73
CA ARG A 134 -27.71 -4.47 -7.60
C ARG A 134 -28.48 -3.34 -6.89
N ARG A 135 -28.60 -3.40 -5.56
CA ARG A 135 -29.24 -2.37 -4.70
C ARG A 135 -28.23 -1.58 -3.86
N ALA A 136 -26.93 -1.83 -4.02
CA ALA A 136 -25.87 -1.17 -3.27
C ALA A 136 -25.57 0.22 -3.87
N ALA A 137 -25.14 1.17 -3.03
CA ALA A 137 -24.94 2.56 -3.42
C ALA A 137 -23.95 2.72 -4.60
N GLY A 138 -22.91 1.87 -4.66
CA GLY A 138 -21.91 1.88 -5.74
C GLY A 138 -22.35 1.16 -7.02
N TRP A 139 -23.51 0.49 -7.06
CA TRP A 139 -23.90 -0.29 -8.23
C TRP A 139 -24.08 0.55 -9.50
N ALA A 140 -24.67 1.74 -9.35
CA ALA A 140 -24.90 2.64 -10.48
C ALA A 140 -23.59 3.17 -11.11
N GLY A 141 -22.51 3.25 -10.33
CA GLY A 141 -21.19 3.68 -10.81
C GLY A 141 -20.32 2.56 -11.38
N TYR A 142 -20.45 1.33 -10.86
CA TYR A 142 -19.51 0.23 -11.14
C TYR A 142 -20.15 -1.03 -11.79
N GLY A 143 -21.46 -1.06 -11.97
CA GLY A 143 -22.17 -2.21 -12.53
C GLY A 143 -21.79 -2.53 -13.97
N GLU A 144 -21.63 -1.52 -14.83
CA GLU A 144 -21.21 -1.70 -16.22
C GLU A 144 -19.73 -2.11 -16.33
N ASP A 145 -18.85 -1.54 -15.51
CA ASP A 145 -17.45 -1.97 -15.41
C ASP A 145 -17.34 -3.47 -15.11
N LEU A 146 -18.13 -3.95 -14.14
CA LEU A 146 -18.18 -5.37 -13.78
C LEU A 146 -18.71 -6.23 -14.94
N ARG A 147 -19.77 -5.80 -15.63
CA ARG A 147 -20.29 -6.48 -16.83
C ARG A 147 -19.22 -6.56 -17.92
N ALA A 148 -18.57 -5.44 -18.22
CA ALA A 148 -17.49 -5.33 -19.19
C ALA A 148 -16.21 -6.08 -18.78
N PHE A 149 -16.00 -6.34 -17.48
CA PHE A 149 -14.89 -7.15 -16.99
C PHE A 149 -15.16 -8.66 -17.16
N TYR A 150 -16.37 -9.11 -16.81
CA TYR A 150 -16.76 -10.54 -16.91
C TYR A 150 -17.19 -10.98 -18.31
N SER A 151 -17.41 -10.06 -19.26
CA SER A 151 -17.63 -10.37 -20.67
C SER A 151 -16.34 -10.65 -21.45
N ARG A 152 -15.18 -10.19 -20.95
CA ARG A 152 -13.87 -10.46 -21.57
C ARG A 152 -13.49 -11.94 -21.43
N PRO A 153 -12.87 -12.55 -22.45
CA PRO A 153 -12.25 -13.86 -22.30
C PRO A 153 -11.00 -13.75 -21.41
N TRP A 154 -10.83 -14.68 -20.48
CA TRP A 154 -9.66 -14.77 -19.61
C TRP A 154 -9.07 -16.18 -19.71
N GLY A 155 -7.84 -16.28 -20.24
CA GLY A 155 -7.09 -17.53 -20.36
C GLY A 155 -6.25 -17.84 -19.12
N GLU A 156 -5.58 -16.83 -18.54
CA GLU A 156 -4.61 -17.00 -17.47
C GLU A 156 -5.05 -16.35 -16.14
N LEU A 157 -4.78 -17.03 -15.03
CA LEU A 157 -5.15 -16.60 -13.69
C LEU A 157 -4.46 -15.29 -13.29
N ALA A 158 -3.14 -15.18 -13.51
CA ALA A 158 -2.39 -13.97 -13.16
C ALA A 158 -2.95 -12.73 -13.89
N ALA A 159 -3.22 -12.85 -15.20
CA ALA A 159 -3.79 -11.77 -15.99
C ALA A 159 -5.16 -11.32 -15.45
N LEU A 160 -6.05 -12.28 -15.14
CA LEU A 160 -7.35 -12.01 -14.53
C LEU A 160 -7.23 -11.33 -13.16
N ALA A 161 -6.40 -11.89 -12.27
CA ALA A 161 -6.23 -11.41 -10.90
C ALA A 161 -5.62 -10.01 -10.87
N VAL A 162 -4.56 -9.76 -11.65
CA VAL A 162 -3.91 -8.46 -11.77
C VAL A 162 -4.85 -7.41 -12.36
N ALA A 163 -5.59 -7.72 -13.43
CA ALA A 163 -6.55 -6.79 -14.02
C ALA A 163 -7.69 -6.44 -13.05
N ASN A 164 -8.22 -7.45 -12.34
CA ASN A 164 -9.26 -7.24 -11.34
C ASN A 164 -8.76 -6.41 -10.14
N ALA A 165 -7.58 -6.73 -9.63
CA ALA A 165 -6.97 -6.03 -8.50
C ALA A 165 -6.64 -4.56 -8.86
N ARG A 166 -6.12 -4.30 -10.06
CA ARG A 166 -5.88 -2.94 -10.58
C ARG A 166 -7.17 -2.13 -10.74
N TRP A 167 -8.23 -2.71 -11.30
CA TRP A 167 -9.54 -2.06 -11.38
C TRP A 167 -10.11 -1.74 -9.99
N LEU A 168 -10.10 -2.72 -9.07
CA LEU A 168 -10.62 -2.53 -7.72
C LEU A 168 -9.80 -1.49 -6.93
N ALA A 169 -8.48 -1.49 -7.06
CA ALA A 169 -7.62 -0.48 -6.47
C ALA A 169 -7.93 0.93 -6.99
N SER A 170 -8.05 1.09 -8.31
CA SER A 170 -8.41 2.36 -8.94
C SER A 170 -9.80 2.86 -8.53
N ALA A 171 -10.81 1.98 -8.51
CA ALA A 171 -12.17 2.29 -8.07
C ALA A 171 -12.26 2.65 -6.57
N LEU A 172 -11.33 2.13 -5.75
CA LEU A 172 -11.14 2.52 -4.35
C LEU A 172 -10.28 3.78 -4.18
N GLY A 173 -9.84 4.45 -5.25
CA GLY A 173 -9.00 5.66 -5.18
C GLY A 173 -7.53 5.40 -4.82
N ILE A 174 -7.04 4.17 -4.96
CA ILE A 174 -5.63 3.84 -4.76
C ILE A 174 -4.85 4.20 -6.03
N ALA A 175 -4.11 5.31 -5.98
CA ALA A 175 -3.30 5.81 -7.09
C ALA A 175 -1.90 5.15 -7.21
N THR A 176 -1.51 4.32 -6.23
CA THR A 176 -0.18 3.70 -6.16
C THR A 176 0.08 2.80 -7.39
N PRO A 177 1.15 3.04 -8.17
CA PRO A 177 1.46 2.25 -9.35
C PRO A 177 1.80 0.79 -9.00
N SER A 178 1.56 -0.11 -9.96
CA SER A 178 1.94 -1.53 -9.83
C SER A 178 2.83 -2.04 -10.95
N ARG A 179 3.60 -3.10 -10.66
CA ARG A 179 4.45 -3.87 -11.58
C ARG A 179 4.22 -5.37 -11.37
N LEU A 180 4.58 -6.20 -12.34
CA LEU A 180 4.72 -7.65 -12.15
C LEU A 180 6.15 -7.96 -11.69
N ALA A 181 6.35 -9.04 -10.93
CA ALA A 181 7.69 -9.52 -10.59
C ALA A 181 8.36 -10.16 -11.81
N SER A 182 7.58 -10.74 -12.73
CA SER A 182 8.04 -11.25 -14.02
C SER A 182 8.57 -10.17 -14.98
N GLU A 183 8.23 -8.90 -14.77
CA GLU A 183 8.76 -7.74 -15.51
C GLU A 183 10.12 -7.26 -14.97
N LEU A 184 10.59 -7.80 -13.84
CA LEU A 184 11.81 -7.37 -13.15
C LEU A 184 12.94 -8.39 -13.29
N THR A 185 14.18 -7.92 -13.46
CA THR A 185 15.38 -8.77 -13.47
C THR A 185 15.71 -9.24 -12.06
N VAL A 186 15.13 -10.38 -11.66
CA VAL A 186 15.25 -11.00 -10.33
C VAL A 186 15.71 -12.44 -10.51
N THR A 187 16.79 -12.82 -9.86
CA THR A 187 17.46 -14.13 -9.99
C THR A 187 17.38 -14.99 -8.74
N ALA A 188 17.06 -14.39 -7.58
CA ALA A 188 17.00 -15.11 -6.32
C ALA A 188 15.93 -16.22 -6.29
N THR A 189 16.38 -17.43 -5.94
CA THR A 189 15.53 -18.60 -5.68
C THR A 189 15.02 -18.62 -4.23
N ASP A 190 15.80 -18.09 -3.30
CA ASP A 190 15.45 -17.90 -1.88
C ASP A 190 14.28 -16.90 -1.71
N PRO A 191 13.24 -17.21 -0.90
CA PRO A 191 12.09 -16.33 -0.74
C PRO A 191 12.40 -14.95 -0.13
N THR A 192 13.36 -14.85 0.80
CA THR A 192 13.76 -13.57 1.41
C THR A 192 14.60 -12.75 0.45
N GLU A 193 15.61 -13.37 -0.18
CA GLU A 193 16.50 -12.65 -1.11
C GLU A 193 15.73 -12.15 -2.34
N ARG A 194 14.71 -12.90 -2.81
CA ARG A 194 13.78 -12.44 -3.85
C ARG A 194 13.08 -11.13 -3.49
N LEU A 195 12.61 -11.00 -2.25
CA LEU A 195 11.95 -9.76 -1.80
C LEU A 195 12.94 -8.60 -1.74
N VAL A 196 14.19 -8.86 -1.33
CA VAL A 196 15.29 -7.89 -1.32
C VAL A 196 15.64 -7.43 -2.74
N GLU A 197 15.83 -8.35 -3.69
CA GLU A 197 16.09 -8.05 -5.10
C GLU A 197 14.94 -7.24 -5.73
N ILE A 198 13.69 -7.63 -5.51
CA ILE A 198 12.51 -6.88 -6.01
C ILE A 198 12.49 -5.46 -5.44
N CYS A 199 12.73 -5.28 -4.13
CA CYS A 199 12.77 -3.95 -3.52
C CYS A 199 13.85 -3.07 -4.18
N ARG A 200 15.07 -3.61 -4.35
CA ARG A 200 16.18 -2.91 -5.02
C ARG A 200 15.86 -2.55 -6.47
N ALA A 201 15.26 -3.47 -7.23
CA ALA A 201 14.90 -3.28 -8.64
C ALA A 201 13.90 -2.13 -8.87
N VAL A 202 13.10 -1.78 -7.86
CA VAL A 202 12.15 -0.64 -7.91
C VAL A 202 12.60 0.59 -7.09
N GLY A 203 13.85 0.62 -6.62
CA GLY A 203 14.40 1.75 -5.83
C GLY A 203 13.83 1.85 -4.40
N GLY A 204 13.33 0.74 -3.84
CA GLY A 204 12.76 0.65 -2.51
C GLY A 204 13.76 0.82 -1.38
N THR A 205 13.35 1.52 -0.31
CA THR A 205 14.10 1.62 0.95
C THR A 205 13.39 0.94 2.12
N THR A 206 12.07 0.75 2.02
CA THR A 206 11.23 0.18 3.08
C THR A 206 10.32 -0.88 2.50
N TYR A 207 10.41 -2.11 2.99
CA TYR A 207 9.53 -3.21 2.61
C TYR A 207 8.29 -3.29 3.53
N LEU A 208 7.10 -3.28 2.93
CA LEU A 208 5.82 -3.42 3.62
C LEU A 208 5.39 -4.89 3.66
N ALA A 209 5.64 -5.54 4.80
CA ALA A 209 5.29 -6.92 5.04
C ALA A 209 3.81 -7.08 5.45
N GLY A 210 3.13 -8.07 4.87
CA GLY A 210 1.84 -8.52 5.41
C GLY A 210 2.05 -9.38 6.66
N ARG A 211 1.06 -9.36 7.58
CA ARG A 211 1.09 -10.04 8.89
C ARG A 211 1.77 -11.42 8.89
N ASP A 212 1.32 -12.31 8.00
CA ASP A 212 1.77 -13.71 7.99
C ASP A 212 3.16 -13.88 7.35
N GLY A 213 3.56 -12.97 6.45
CA GLY A 213 4.86 -13.02 5.79
C GLY A 213 6.03 -12.80 6.73
N VAL A 214 5.82 -12.10 7.86
CA VAL A 214 6.83 -11.80 8.88
C VAL A 214 7.48 -13.08 9.44
N GLN A 215 6.72 -14.16 9.57
CA GLN A 215 7.15 -15.40 10.23
C GLN A 215 8.21 -16.18 9.43
N TYR A 216 8.36 -15.89 8.13
CA TYR A 216 9.18 -16.67 7.19
C TYR A 216 10.36 -15.88 6.61
N MET A 217 10.61 -14.67 7.09
CA MET A 217 11.62 -13.77 6.54
C MET A 217 12.88 -13.66 7.40
N ASP A 218 14.05 -13.71 6.76
CA ASP A 218 15.31 -13.36 7.41
C ASP A 218 15.52 -11.83 7.43
N LEU A 219 15.03 -11.19 8.50
CA LEU A 219 15.18 -9.75 8.72
C LEU A 219 16.65 -9.27 8.70
N LYS A 220 17.65 -10.16 8.91
CA LYS A 220 19.06 -9.78 8.83
C LYS A 220 19.49 -9.47 7.39
N ARG A 221 18.88 -10.11 6.39
CA ARG A 221 19.17 -9.86 4.95
C ARG A 221 18.62 -8.54 4.48
N PHE A 222 17.37 -8.22 4.82
CA PHE A 222 16.80 -6.88 4.59
C PHE A 222 17.69 -5.78 5.19
N ARG A 223 18.09 -5.93 6.46
CA ARG A 223 19.01 -4.99 7.11
C ARG A 223 20.38 -4.90 6.42
N HIS A 224 20.98 -6.02 6.03
CA HIS A 224 22.25 -6.02 5.29
C HIS A 224 22.12 -5.35 3.91
N ALA A 225 20.94 -5.44 3.30
CA ALA A 225 20.60 -4.76 2.06
C ALA A 225 20.24 -3.27 2.21
N GLY A 226 20.22 -2.73 3.43
CA GLY A 226 19.82 -1.35 3.71
C GLY A 226 18.30 -1.11 3.71
N LEU A 227 17.49 -2.17 3.75
CA LEU A 227 16.03 -2.10 3.72
C LEU A 227 15.45 -2.12 5.14
N GLU A 228 14.61 -1.13 5.46
CA GLU A 228 13.69 -1.19 6.59
C GLU A 228 12.58 -2.20 6.30
N VAL A 229 12.06 -2.89 7.32
CA VAL A 229 10.85 -3.72 7.20
C VAL A 229 9.79 -3.19 8.15
N ARG A 230 8.56 -3.01 7.66
CA ARG A 230 7.38 -2.65 8.47
C ARG A 230 6.30 -3.70 8.32
N ALA A 231 5.75 -4.17 9.45
CA ALA A 231 4.65 -5.12 9.49
C ALA A 231 3.30 -4.41 9.47
N GLN A 232 2.40 -4.88 8.61
CA GLN A 232 1.00 -4.54 8.66
C GLN A 232 0.29 -5.35 9.77
N ALA A 233 -0.36 -4.66 10.69
CA ALA A 233 -1.43 -5.21 11.51
C ALA A 233 -2.75 -4.61 11.01
N TYR A 234 -3.49 -5.38 10.21
CA TYR A 234 -4.77 -4.95 9.63
C TYR A 234 -5.96 -5.48 10.43
N GLU A 235 -6.76 -4.58 10.98
CA GLU A 235 -8.05 -4.89 11.61
C GLU A 235 -9.18 -4.41 10.70
N PRO A 236 -9.98 -5.31 10.09
CA PRO A 236 -11.04 -4.91 9.16
C PRO A 236 -12.04 -3.95 9.82
N PRO A 237 -12.12 -2.69 9.38
CA PRO A 237 -12.98 -1.70 10.01
C PRO A 237 -14.45 -2.07 9.76
N ILE A 238 -15.31 -1.81 10.75
CA ILE A 238 -16.75 -2.01 10.59
C ILE A 238 -17.32 -0.90 9.69
N TYR A 239 -18.14 -1.29 8.71
CA TYR A 239 -18.87 -0.38 7.82
C TYR A 239 -20.25 -0.96 7.45
N PRO A 240 -21.21 -0.12 7.01
CA PRO A 240 -22.50 -0.59 6.51
C PRO A 240 -22.34 -1.53 5.32
N GLN A 241 -22.90 -2.73 5.44
CA GLN A 241 -22.95 -3.72 4.37
C GLN A 241 -24.41 -4.01 4.02
N LEU A 242 -24.65 -4.53 2.81
CA LEU A 242 -25.92 -5.17 2.49
C LEU A 242 -26.10 -6.46 3.31
N HIS A 243 -27.32 -7.01 3.33
CA HIS A 243 -27.61 -8.33 3.91
C HIS A 243 -27.31 -8.46 5.41
N GLY A 244 -27.59 -7.41 6.20
CA GLY A 244 -27.54 -7.47 7.67
C GLY A 244 -26.15 -7.24 8.29
N PRO A 245 -25.85 -7.82 9.47
CA PRO A 245 -24.66 -7.52 10.27
C PRO A 245 -23.33 -7.63 9.53
N PHE A 246 -22.33 -6.87 9.97
CA PHE A 246 -20.99 -6.86 9.36
C PHE A 246 -20.34 -8.24 9.31
N VAL A 247 -19.73 -8.56 8.16
CA VAL A 247 -18.95 -9.78 7.92
C VAL A 247 -17.53 -9.39 7.49
N PRO A 248 -16.49 -9.84 8.22
CA PRO A 248 -15.09 -9.60 7.86
C PRO A 248 -14.58 -10.56 6.78
N ALA A 249 -13.38 -10.28 6.26
CA ALA A 249 -12.65 -11.14 5.31
C ALA A 249 -13.43 -11.53 4.04
N LEU A 250 -14.16 -10.54 3.51
CA LEU A 250 -14.71 -10.52 2.15
C LEU A 250 -13.72 -9.85 1.18
N SER A 251 -14.03 -9.91 -0.12
CA SER A 251 -13.42 -9.05 -1.13
C SER A 251 -13.65 -7.57 -0.82
N GLY A 252 -12.69 -6.71 -1.18
CA GLY A 252 -12.87 -5.25 -1.17
C GLY A 252 -13.97 -4.75 -2.11
N LEU A 253 -14.47 -5.59 -3.02
CA LEU A 253 -15.67 -5.33 -3.81
C LEU A 253 -16.90 -5.02 -2.92
N ASP A 254 -17.01 -5.68 -1.76
CA ASP A 254 -18.11 -5.45 -0.81
C ASP A 254 -18.09 -4.02 -0.25
N LEU A 255 -16.90 -3.53 0.11
CA LEU A 255 -16.68 -2.16 0.57
C LEU A 255 -16.93 -1.15 -0.56
N LEU A 256 -16.40 -1.39 -1.76
CA LEU A 256 -16.56 -0.53 -2.93
C LEU A 256 -18.04 -0.33 -3.28
N LEU A 257 -18.81 -1.41 -3.35
CA LEU A 257 -20.21 -1.36 -3.75
C LEU A 257 -21.11 -0.85 -2.62
N SER A 258 -20.80 -1.14 -1.36
CA SER A 258 -21.61 -0.67 -0.22
C SER A 258 -21.36 0.79 0.16
N ASN A 259 -20.12 1.28 0.09
CA ASN A 259 -19.71 2.61 0.57
C ASN A 259 -18.77 3.34 -0.43
N PRO A 260 -19.16 3.53 -1.70
CA PRO A 260 -18.26 3.96 -2.77
C PRO A 260 -17.53 5.28 -2.48
N LEU A 261 -18.22 6.28 -1.93
CA LEU A 261 -17.67 7.62 -1.70
C LEU A 261 -16.67 7.70 -0.54
N SER A 262 -16.76 6.77 0.42
CA SER A 262 -15.92 6.76 1.62
C SER A 262 -14.97 5.55 1.66
N ALA A 263 -14.93 4.74 0.60
CA ALA A 263 -14.27 3.45 0.60
C ALA A 263 -12.77 3.53 0.95
N LEU A 264 -12.00 4.47 0.38
CA LEU A 264 -10.58 4.67 0.72
C LEU A 264 -10.38 5.08 2.19
N ALA A 265 -11.23 5.99 2.67
CA ALA A 265 -11.16 6.48 4.04
C ALA A 265 -11.57 5.39 5.04
N ILE A 266 -12.51 4.52 4.69
CA ILE A 266 -12.84 3.31 5.46
C ILE A 266 -11.65 2.36 5.46
N LEU A 267 -11.15 1.98 4.28
CA LEU A 267 -10.05 1.02 4.09
C LEU A 267 -8.85 1.32 5.00
N ARG A 268 -8.41 2.58 5.01
CA ARG A 268 -7.25 3.07 5.78
C ARG A 268 -7.44 3.06 7.30
N ARG A 269 -8.67 3.07 7.84
CA ARG A 269 -8.88 3.00 9.30
C ARG A 269 -8.47 1.67 9.92
N GLY A 270 -8.33 0.62 9.11
CA GLY A 270 -7.89 -0.69 9.58
C GLY A 270 -6.37 -0.88 9.62
N ASP A 271 -5.58 0.04 9.05
CA ASP A 271 -4.13 -0.11 8.97
C ASP A 271 -3.42 0.39 10.23
N THR A 272 -2.59 -0.47 10.82
CA THR A 272 -1.52 -0.07 11.73
C THR A 272 -0.19 -0.69 11.26
N TRP A 273 0.91 0.05 11.45
CA TRP A 273 2.21 -0.27 10.85
C TRP A 273 3.36 -0.13 11.84
N ALA A 274 3.83 -1.27 12.36
CA ALA A 274 4.98 -1.33 13.26
C ALA A 274 6.29 -1.59 12.49
N PRO A 275 7.42 -0.95 12.85
CA PRO A 275 8.74 -1.36 12.36
C PRO A 275 9.08 -2.77 12.88
N LEU A 276 9.82 -3.54 12.09
CA LEU A 276 10.33 -4.86 12.47
C LEU A 276 11.85 -4.80 12.66
N GLY A 277 12.24 -4.51 13.90
CA GLY A 277 13.59 -4.61 14.43
C GLY A 277 13.52 -4.72 15.96
N PRO A 278 14.65 -4.99 16.64
CA PRO A 278 14.77 -4.67 18.07
C PRO A 278 14.65 -3.16 18.32
#